data_AF-A0A2X3GTK9-F1
#
_entry.id   AF-A0A2X3GTK9-F1
#
_cell.length_a   1.000
_cell.length_b   1.000
_cell.length_c   1.000
_cell.angle_alpha   90.00
_cell.angle_beta   90.00
_cell.angle_gamma   90.00
#
_symmetry.space_group_name_H-M   'P 1'
#
loop_
_entity.id
_entity.type
_entity.pdbx_description
1 polymer ?
#
loop_
_entity_poly.entity_id
_entity_poly.type
_entity_poly.pdbx_seq_one_letter_code
_entity_poly.pdbx_strand_id
1 'polypeptide(L)'
;MVHYENEVPVQIEDRCVNAAVVPDYLHQDYTATTPHDYLSLIAPLTEGEHIVEAVQATAEECALLHIHAHDPCLLIRRRTWSTTHIVSHARLLFPGSRYRLQGRFGS
;
A
#
# COMPACT_ATOMS: atom_id res chain seq x y z
N MET A 1 -4.26 -7.44 -0.56
CA MET A 1 -4.62 -7.53 0.86
C MET A 1 -5.58 -6.41 1.20
N VAL A 2 -6.55 -6.64 2.11
CA VAL A 2 -7.46 -5.59 2.61
C VAL A 2 -7.12 -5.33 4.07
N HIS A 3 -6.90 -4.06 4.42
CA HIS A 3 -6.63 -3.62 5.78
C HIS A 3 -7.89 -3.06 6.42
N TYR A 4 -8.03 -3.27 7.73
CA TYR A 4 -9.21 -2.91 8.51
C TYR A 4 -8.83 -2.05 9.72
N GLU A 5 -9.71 -1.11 10.07
CA GLU A 5 -9.69 -0.37 11.33
C GLU A 5 -11.06 -0.54 12.00
N ASN A 6 -11.11 -1.10 13.20
CA ASN A 6 -12.36 -1.39 13.92
C ASN A 6 -13.39 -2.13 13.05
N GLU A 7 -12.96 -3.20 12.36
CA GLU A 7 -13.78 -4.01 11.43
C GLU A 7 -14.25 -3.30 10.16
N VAL A 8 -13.86 -2.04 9.95
CA VAL A 8 -14.14 -1.29 8.72
C VAL A 8 -12.96 -1.38 7.76
N PRO A 9 -13.14 -1.81 6.49
CA PRO A 9 -12.05 -1.84 5.53
C PRO A 9 -11.62 -0.42 5.17
N VAL A 10 -10.33 -0.11 5.33
CA VAL A 10 -9.78 1.25 5.14
C VAL A 10 -8.84 1.35 3.95
N GLN A 11 -8.30 0.22 3.47
CA GLN A 11 -7.31 0.23 2.41
C GLN A 11 -7.27 -1.11 1.68
N ILE A 12 -7.13 -1.06 0.36
CA ILE A 12 -6.62 -2.19 -0.43
C ILE A 12 -5.14 -1.93 -0.70
N GLU A 13 -4.31 -2.89 -0.33
CA GLU A 13 -2.91 -2.94 -0.72
C GLU A 13 -2.71 -4.05 -1.75
N ASP A 14 -2.32 -3.65 -2.96
CA ASP A 14 -1.85 -4.53 -4.01
C ASP A 14 -0.35 -4.30 -4.20
N ARG A 15 0.47 -5.31 -3.89
CA ARG A 15 1.92 -5.18 -3.84
C ARG A 15 2.61 -6.26 -4.65
N CYS A 16 3.47 -5.81 -5.55
CA CYS A 16 4.44 -6.65 -6.25
C CYS A 16 5.81 -6.50 -5.58
N VAL A 17 6.46 -7.63 -5.29
CA VAL A 17 7.80 -7.68 -4.69
C VAL A 17 8.74 -8.45 -5.61
N ASN A 18 9.99 -7.98 -5.70
CA ASN A 18 11.02 -8.65 -6.45
C ASN A 18 11.47 -9.93 -5.71
N ALA A 19 11.01 -11.10 -6.18
CA ALA A 19 11.31 -12.39 -5.58
C ALA A 19 12.81 -12.74 -5.58
N ALA A 20 13.62 -12.16 -6.48
CA ALA A 20 15.07 -12.37 -6.46
C ALA A 20 15.75 -11.63 -5.30
N VAL A 21 15.14 -10.54 -4.82
CA VAL A 21 15.64 -9.75 -3.69
C VAL A 21 15.07 -10.24 -2.37
N VAL A 22 13.81 -10.68 -2.36
CA VAL A 22 13.09 -11.12 -1.16
C VAL A 22 12.46 -12.49 -1.43
N PRO A 23 13.25 -13.56 -1.48
CA PRO A 23 12.77 -14.89 -1.88
C PRO A 23 11.74 -15.48 -0.90
N ASP A 24 11.87 -15.15 0.38
CA ASP A 24 10.98 -15.67 1.44
C ASP A 24 9.69 -14.86 1.62
N TYR A 25 9.41 -13.90 0.73
CA TYR A 25 8.26 -13.02 0.85
C TYR A 25 6.93 -13.80 0.94
N LEU A 26 6.75 -14.84 0.12
CA LEU A 26 5.52 -15.63 0.13
C LEU A 26 5.38 -16.56 1.35
N HIS A 27 6.44 -16.73 2.15
CA HIS A 27 6.43 -17.59 3.34
C HIS A 27 6.09 -16.84 4.63
N GLN A 28 5.87 -15.52 4.55
CA GLN A 28 5.58 -14.70 5.72
C GLN A 28 4.11 -14.75 6.11
N ASP A 29 3.84 -14.59 7.40
CA ASP A 29 2.50 -14.37 7.93
C ASP A 29 2.18 -12.87 8.02
N TYR A 30 1.45 -12.36 7.04
CA TYR A 30 1.04 -10.95 6.99
C TYR A 30 -0.13 -10.59 7.90
N THR A 31 -0.62 -11.52 8.72
CA THR A 31 -1.54 -11.19 9.81
C THR A 31 -0.80 -10.70 11.06
N ALA A 32 0.47 -11.09 11.22
CA ALA A 32 1.33 -10.71 12.34
C ALA A 32 2.30 -9.55 12.04
N THR A 33 2.57 -9.28 10.75
CA THR A 33 3.45 -8.19 10.30
C THR A 33 2.90 -7.55 9.02
N THR A 34 3.31 -6.33 8.70
CA THR A 34 2.96 -5.73 7.41
C THR A 34 4.00 -6.08 6.34
N PRO A 35 3.61 -6.13 5.05
CA PRO A 35 4.55 -6.18 3.95
C PRO A 35 5.66 -5.14 4.03
N HIS A 36 5.33 -3.91 4.44
CA HIS A 36 6.31 -2.83 4.49
C HIS A 36 7.33 -3.04 5.60
N ASP A 37 6.90 -3.45 6.79
CA ASP A 37 7.78 -3.69 7.92
C ASP A 37 8.73 -4.85 7.62
N TYR A 38 8.20 -5.97 7.10
CA TYR A 38 9.02 -7.10 6.68
C TYR A 38 10.08 -6.68 5.64
N LEU A 39 9.69 -5.94 4.59
CA LEU A 39 10.64 -5.47 3.58
C LEU A 39 11.72 -4.55 4.16
N SER A 40 11.37 -3.74 5.17
CA SER A 40 12.30 -2.84 5.86
C SER A 40 13.34 -3.59 6.70
N LEU A 41 13.02 -4.81 7.16
CA LEU A 41 13.97 -5.69 7.86
C LEU A 41 14.96 -6.36 6.92
N ILE A 42 14.52 -6.72 5.70
CA ILE A 42 15.32 -7.49 4.75
C ILE A 42 16.32 -6.60 4.00
N ALA A 43 15.92 -5.39 3.61
CA ALA A 43 16.75 -4.50 2.81
C ALA A 43 16.65 -3.05 3.27
N PRO A 44 17.76 -2.28 3.26
CA PRO A 44 17.69 -0.86 3.51
C PRO A 44 16.89 -0.19 2.39
N LEU A 45 15.70 0.30 2.72
CA LEU A 45 14.83 1.01 1.80
C LEU A 45 15.32 2.45 1.65
N THR A 46 16.22 2.67 0.70
CA THR A 46 17.01 3.91 0.56
C THR A 46 16.27 5.02 -0.18
N GLU A 47 15.33 4.67 -1.05
CA GLU A 47 14.57 5.63 -1.85
C GLU A 47 13.11 5.19 -1.96
N GLY A 48 12.21 6.16 -1.97
CA GLY A 48 10.78 5.95 -2.15
C GLY A 48 10.17 7.03 -3.03
N GLU A 49 9.36 6.61 -3.98
CA GLU A 49 8.58 7.48 -4.86
C GLU A 49 7.10 7.28 -4.54
N HIS A 50 6.34 8.38 -4.57
CA HIS A 50 4.90 8.36 -4.38
C HIS A 50 4.21 9.13 -5.50
N ILE A 51 3.25 8.50 -6.17
CA ILE A 51 2.31 9.16 -7.08
C ILE A 51 0.95 9.13 -6.39
N VAL A 52 0.34 10.30 -6.20
CA VAL A 52 -0.92 10.47 -5.47
C VAL A 52 -2.00 10.94 -6.45
N GLU A 53 -3.10 10.18 -6.53
CA GLU A 53 -4.16 10.38 -7.52
C GLU A 53 -5.54 10.30 -6.85
N ALA A 54 -6.50 11.08 -7.35
CA ALA A 54 -7.91 10.88 -7.05
C ALA A 54 -8.51 10.00 -8.14
N VAL A 55 -9.13 8.88 -7.76
CA VAL A 55 -9.65 7.88 -8.69
C VAL A 55 -11.03 7.38 -8.27
N GLN A 56 -11.73 6.75 -9.21
CA GLN A 56 -12.85 5.87 -8.89
C GLN A 56 -12.33 4.44 -8.71
N ALA A 57 -12.81 3.74 -7.69
CA ALA A 57 -12.52 2.34 -7.50
C ALA A 57 -13.27 1.47 -8.54
N THR A 58 -12.71 0.31 -8.85
CA THR A 58 -13.41 -0.70 -9.65
C THR A 58 -14.55 -1.33 -8.84
N ALA A 59 -15.48 -2.04 -9.49
CA ALA A 59 -16.58 -2.70 -8.80
C ALA A 59 -16.12 -3.73 -7.74
N GLU A 60 -15.04 -4.46 -8.03
CA GLU A 60 -14.43 -5.41 -7.09
C GLU A 60 -13.84 -4.70 -5.87
N GLU A 61 -13.13 -3.59 -6.10
CA GLU A 61 -12.54 -2.80 -5.03
C GLU A 61 -13.59 -2.12 -4.17
N CYS A 62 -14.69 -1.65 -4.76
CA CYS A 62 -15.84 -1.14 -4.03
C CYS A 62 -16.45 -2.22 -3.11
N ALA A 63 -16.56 -3.46 -3.60
CA ALA A 63 -17.05 -4.57 -2.81
C ALA A 63 -16.10 -4.89 -1.64
N LEU A 64 -14.79 -4.96 -1.89
CA LEU A 64 -13.78 -5.20 -0.84
C LEU A 64 -13.71 -4.07 0.20
N LEU A 65 -13.91 -2.83 -0.22
CA LEU A 65 -13.88 -1.65 0.66
C LEU A 65 -15.24 -1.30 1.26
N HIS A 66 -16.32 -2.01 0.95
CA HIS A 66 -17.67 -1.64 1.39
C HIS A 66 -18.00 -0.16 1.13
N ILE A 67 -17.83 0.29 -0.13
CA ILE A 67 -18.12 1.67 -0.58
C ILE A 67 -19.00 1.66 -1.84
N HIS A 68 -19.58 2.81 -2.19
CA HIS A 68 -20.36 2.96 -3.41
C HIS A 68 -19.46 3.19 -4.63
N ALA A 69 -19.97 2.85 -5.82
CA ALA A 69 -19.22 2.91 -7.09
C ALA A 69 -18.68 4.32 -7.47
N HIS A 70 -19.25 5.37 -6.89
CA HIS A 70 -18.86 6.76 -7.16
C HIS A 70 -18.19 7.44 -5.97
N ASP A 71 -17.93 6.70 -4.90
CA ASP A 71 -17.17 7.24 -3.77
C ASP A 71 -15.73 7.54 -4.23
N PRO A 72 -15.24 8.78 -4.05
CA PRO A 72 -13.89 9.12 -4.45
C PRO A 72 -12.89 8.35 -3.61
N CYS A 73 -11.86 7.82 -4.25
CA CYS A 73 -10.77 7.12 -3.59
C CYS A 73 -9.46 7.89 -3.76
N LEU A 74 -8.62 7.85 -2.73
CA LEU A 74 -7.23 8.27 -2.81
C LEU A 74 -6.41 7.07 -3.22
N LEU A 75 -5.72 7.16 -4.35
CA LEU A 75 -4.76 6.16 -4.78
C LEU A 75 -3.34 6.68 -4.57
N ILE A 76 -2.53 5.89 -3.87
CA ILE A 76 -1.10 6.13 -3.73
C ILE A 76 -0.36 4.97 -4.37
N ARG A 77 0.40 5.26 -5.42
CA ARG A 77 1.35 4.30 -6.00
C ARG A 77 2.71 4.57 -5.39
N ARG A 78 3.28 3.55 -4.78
CA ARG A 78 4.58 3.61 -4.11
C ARG A 78 5.57 2.70 -4.83
N ARG A 79 6.72 3.23 -5.20
CA ARG A 79 7.89 2.43 -5.57
C ARG A 79 8.95 2.57 -4.49
N THR A 80 9.64 1.48 -4.20
CA THR A 80 10.69 1.49 -3.18
C THR A 80 11.91 0.74 -3.69
N TRP A 81 13.06 1.36 -3.48
CA TRP A 81 14.35 0.85 -3.91
C TRP A 81 15.22 0.52 -2.70
N SER A 82 16.11 -0.45 -2.90
CA SER A 82 17.28 -0.66 -2.07
C SER A 82 18.50 -0.50 -2.94
N THR A 83 19.36 0.48 -2.62
CA THR A 83 20.42 0.96 -3.51
C THR A 83 19.87 1.22 -4.92
N THR A 84 20.28 0.45 -5.93
CA THR A 84 19.89 0.68 -7.33
C THR A 84 18.74 -0.23 -7.81
N HIS A 85 18.25 -1.16 -6.99
CA HIS A 85 17.25 -2.15 -7.39
C HIS A 85 15.88 -1.82 -6.82
N ILE A 86 14.84 -1.95 -7.66
CA ILE A 86 13.45 -1.91 -7.18
C ILE A 86 13.21 -3.16 -6.34
N VAL A 87 12.84 -2.94 -5.08
CA VAL A 87 12.47 -4.00 -4.14
C VAL A 87 10.97 -4.28 -4.25
N SER A 88 10.15 -3.23 -4.31
CA SER A 88 8.70 -3.38 -4.39
C SER A 88 8.01 -2.23 -5.09
N HIS A 89 6.85 -2.53 -5.66
CA HIS A 89 5.85 -1.57 -6.11
C HIS A 89 4.53 -1.90 -5.42
N ALA A 90 3.88 -0.90 -4.84
CA ALA A 90 2.59 -1.05 -4.20
C ALA A 90 1.59 -0.03 -4.71
N ARG A 91 0.35 -0.48 -4.84
CA ARG A 91 -0.82 0.31 -5.13
C ARG A 91 -1.71 0.29 -3.89
N LEU A 92 -1.85 1.45 -3.28
CA LEU A 92 -2.55 1.65 -2.01
C LEU A 92 -3.82 2.46 -2.29
N LEU A 93 -4.98 1.82 -2.26
CA LEU A 93 -6.26 2.45 -2.54
C LEU A 93 -7.04 2.65 -1.24
N PHE A 94 -7.44 3.88 -0.97
CA PHE A 94 -8.17 4.25 0.23
C PHE A 94 -9.50 4.93 -0.12
N PRO A 95 -10.62 4.59 0.54
CA PRO A 95 -11.82 5.42 0.49
C PRO A 95 -11.51 6.84 0.97
N GLY A 96 -11.87 7.86 0.18
CA GLY A 96 -11.59 9.26 0.52
C GLY A 96 -12.30 9.75 1.78
N SER A 97 -13.38 9.08 2.19
CA SER A 97 -14.09 9.35 3.45
C SER A 97 -13.38 8.79 4.70
N ARG A 98 -12.40 7.88 4.53
CA ARG A 98 -11.76 7.14 5.63
C ARG A 98 -10.27 7.43 5.77
N TYR A 99 -9.64 8.05 4.77
CA TYR A 99 -8.21 8.33 4.80
C TYR A 99 -7.88 9.69 4.20
N ARG A 100 -6.85 10.35 4.77
CA ARG A 100 -6.23 11.55 4.21
C ARG A 100 -4.73 11.50 4.39
N LEU A 101 -4.00 11.96 3.38
CA LEU A 101 -2.56 12.14 3.49
C LEU A 101 -2.28 13.50 4.16
N GLN A 102 -1.57 13.50 5.28
CA GLN A 102 -1.22 14.71 6.03
C GLN A 102 0.30 14.76 6.25
N GLY A 103 0.91 15.89 5.90
CA GLY A 103 2.33 16.16 6.18
C GLY A 103 2.48 17.53 6.83
N ARG A 104 3.31 17.61 7.88
CA ARG A 104 3.73 18.88 8.49
C ARG A 104 5.25 18.92 8.49
N PHE A 105 5.82 19.88 7.76
CA PHE A 105 7.25 20.08 7.66
C PHE A 105 7.62 21.33 8.46
N GLY A 106 8.57 21.17 9.37
CA GLY A 106 9.18 22.29 10.08
C GLY A 106 10.48 22.71 9.40
N SER A 107 10.89 23.94 9.67
CA SER A 107 12.25 24.42 9.43
C SER A 107 13.19 23.97 10.54
#